data_AF-A0A8J4STW2-F1
#
_entry.id   AF-A0A8J4STW2-F1
#
_cell.length_a   1.000
_cell.length_b   1.000
_cell.length_c   1.000
_cell.angle_alpha   90.00
_cell.angle_beta   90.00
_cell.angle_gamma   90.00
#
_symmetry.space_group_name_H-M   'P 1'
#
loop_
_entity.id
_entity.type
_entity.pdbx_description
1 polymer ?
#
loop_
_entity_poly.entity_id
_entity_poly.type
_entity_poly.pdbx_seq_one_letter_code
_entity_poly.pdbx_strand_id
1 'polypeptide(L)'
;MEAAWAEGSSCGENKWCIQGQCVPNSQKPVRVDGNWGPWGPWSLCSRTCGGGVRFSERECNNPEPQHGGDFCHGTRTRMRSCAIQPCEKHLDIRQQLCDRIGQHYGTHLVAYVPKLGEATACALTCLDNGQAIHHGISIPDGTPCYAQRDDICIKGVCWVSYLRFRP
;
A
#
# COMPACT_ATOMS: atom_id res chain seq x y z
N MET A 1 39.15 2.56 -2.65
CA MET A 1 39.39 1.11 -2.63
C MET A 1 38.41 0.52 -1.64
N GLU A 2 37.52 -0.31 -2.18
CA GLU A 2 36.32 -0.85 -1.53
C GLU A 2 36.70 -1.78 -0.37
N ALA A 3 36.06 -1.61 0.79
CA ALA A 3 36.18 -2.57 1.88
C ALA A 3 35.44 -3.86 1.47
N ALA A 4 36.19 -4.95 1.31
CA ALA A 4 35.73 -6.20 0.71
C ALA A 4 34.73 -7.01 1.57
N TRP A 5 34.33 -6.51 2.75
CA TRP A 5 33.48 -7.24 3.70
C TRP A 5 32.41 -6.35 4.30
N ALA A 6 31.17 -6.84 4.32
CA ALA A 6 30.06 -6.17 4.99
C ALA A 6 30.26 -6.18 6.51
N GLU A 7 29.85 -5.12 7.20
CA GLU A 7 30.00 -5.00 8.64
C GLU A 7 29.20 -6.09 9.39
N GLY A 8 29.83 -6.77 10.34
CA GLY A 8 29.28 -7.94 11.04
C GLY A 8 29.33 -9.26 10.26
N SER A 9 29.91 -9.30 9.04
CA SER A 9 30.13 -10.55 8.30
C SER A 9 31.32 -11.36 8.83
N SER A 10 31.31 -12.69 8.63
CA SER A 10 32.45 -13.56 8.97
C SER A 10 33.59 -13.37 7.97
N CYS A 11 34.79 -13.07 8.46
CA CYS A 11 35.99 -12.88 7.63
C CYS A 11 37.04 -13.99 7.83
N GLY A 12 36.74 -15.02 8.63
CA GLY A 12 37.60 -16.16 8.88
C GLY A 12 37.07 -17.04 10.03
N GLU A 13 37.81 -18.10 10.36
CA GLU A 13 37.46 -19.01 11.46
C GLU A 13 37.45 -18.25 12.80
N ASN A 14 36.28 -18.16 13.45
CA ASN A 14 36.05 -17.37 14.66
C ASN A 14 36.46 -15.88 14.56
N LYS A 15 36.27 -15.25 13.39
CA LYS A 15 36.57 -13.82 13.16
C LYS A 15 35.44 -13.09 12.42
N TRP A 16 35.31 -11.79 12.70
CA TRP A 16 34.22 -10.94 12.21
C TRP A 16 34.74 -9.61 11.68
N CYS A 17 34.07 -9.05 10.68
CA CYS A 17 34.40 -7.74 10.14
C CYS A 17 33.74 -6.62 10.97
N ILE A 18 34.52 -5.65 11.43
CA ILE A 18 34.05 -4.44 12.13
C ILE A 18 34.78 -3.24 11.54
N GLN A 19 34.05 -2.23 11.04
CA GLN A 19 34.64 -1.04 10.41
C GLN A 19 35.74 -1.37 9.36
N GLY A 20 35.58 -2.47 8.62
CA GLY A 20 36.55 -2.93 7.62
C GLY A 20 37.75 -3.73 8.16
N GLN A 21 37.82 -4.02 9.46
CA GLN A 21 38.87 -4.83 10.09
C GLN A 21 38.36 -6.23 10.49
N CYS A 22 39.19 -7.26 10.28
CA CYS A 22 38.86 -8.63 10.68
C CYS A 22 39.34 -8.92 12.11
N VAL A 23 38.41 -8.90 13.07
CA VAL A 23 38.69 -9.03 14.51
C VAL A 23 38.30 -10.42 15.05
N PRO A 24 38.93 -10.91 16.13
CA PRO A 24 38.59 -12.18 16.76
C PRO A 24 37.20 -12.17 17.44
N ASN A 25 36.62 -13.34 17.66
CA ASN A 25 35.28 -13.53 18.24
C ASN A 25 35.05 -12.86 19.60
N SER A 26 36.09 -12.57 20.37
CA SER A 26 35.98 -11.81 21.63
C SER A 26 35.47 -10.38 21.46
N GLN A 27 35.58 -9.83 20.24
CA GLN A 27 35.08 -8.50 19.88
C GLN A 27 33.87 -8.59 18.96
N LYS A 28 33.21 -9.76 18.87
CA LYS A 28 32.04 -9.95 18.00
C LYS A 28 30.99 -8.86 18.30
N PRO A 29 30.54 -8.12 17.28
CA PRO A 29 29.59 -7.06 17.52
C PRO A 29 28.22 -7.65 17.87
N VAL A 30 27.48 -6.95 18.74
CA VAL A 30 26.16 -7.40 19.19
C VAL A 30 25.19 -7.28 18.02
N ARG A 31 24.53 -8.38 17.66
CA ARG A 31 23.43 -8.37 16.70
C ARG A 31 22.30 -7.49 17.25
N VAL A 32 21.92 -6.48 16.49
CA VAL A 32 20.81 -5.59 16.84
C VAL A 32 19.73 -5.78 15.79
N ASP A 33 18.62 -6.39 16.16
CA ASP A 33 17.47 -6.51 15.29
C ASP A 33 16.77 -5.15 15.15
N GLY A 34 16.36 -4.82 13.94
CA GLY A 34 15.72 -3.55 13.66
C GLY A 34 14.33 -3.46 14.29
N ASN A 35 14.02 -2.29 14.85
CA ASN A 35 12.66 -1.97 15.25
C ASN A 35 12.15 -0.72 14.55
N TRP A 36 10.82 -0.70 14.41
CA TRP A 36 10.12 0.40 13.76
C TRP A 36 10.27 1.69 14.57
N GLY A 37 10.71 2.74 13.88
CA GLY A 37 10.59 4.10 14.34
C GLY A 37 9.13 4.56 14.43
N PRO A 38 8.91 5.75 14.99
CA PRO A 38 7.58 6.34 15.03
C PRO A 38 7.04 6.51 13.61
N TRP A 39 5.71 6.47 13.50
CA TRP A 39 5.06 6.82 12.25
C TRP A 39 5.30 8.30 11.94
N GLY A 40 5.75 8.57 10.72
CA GLY A 40 5.84 9.90 10.14
C GLY A 40 4.45 10.56 9.98
N PRO A 41 4.45 11.86 9.64
CA PRO A 41 3.21 12.60 9.44
C PRO A 41 2.36 11.97 8.33
N TRP A 42 1.06 12.19 8.40
CA TRP A 42 0.17 11.80 7.32
C TRP A 42 0.41 12.69 6.10
N SER A 43 0.44 12.08 4.92
CA SER A 43 0.41 12.79 3.64
C SER A 43 -0.86 13.63 3.52
N LEU A 44 -0.85 14.55 2.54
CA LEU A 44 -2.08 15.16 2.07
C LEU A 44 -3.06 14.08 1.58
N CYS A 45 -4.35 14.38 1.69
CA CYS A 45 -5.38 13.49 1.17
C CYS A 45 -5.31 13.47 -0.35
N SER A 46 -5.44 12.29 -0.96
CA SER A 46 -5.46 12.14 -2.42
C SER A 46 -6.61 12.91 -3.08
N ARG A 47 -7.68 13.20 -2.31
CA ARG A 47 -8.88 13.91 -2.76
C ARG A 47 -9.34 14.90 -1.70
N THR A 48 -10.07 15.91 -2.13
CA THR A 48 -10.69 16.92 -1.24
C THR A 48 -12.15 16.64 -0.92
N CYS A 49 -12.78 15.67 -1.61
CA CYS A 49 -14.14 15.18 -1.34
C CYS A 49 -14.34 13.80 -1.98
N GLY A 50 -15.44 13.13 -1.63
CA GLY A 50 -15.89 11.88 -2.25
C GLY A 50 -15.05 10.65 -1.85
N GLY A 51 -14.32 10.74 -0.74
CA GLY A 51 -13.45 9.68 -0.24
C GLY A 51 -12.11 9.63 -0.95
N GLY A 52 -11.05 9.97 -0.21
CA GLY A 52 -9.65 9.80 -0.60
C GLY A 52 -8.86 9.02 0.43
N VAL A 53 -7.57 8.85 0.17
CA VAL A 53 -6.61 8.18 1.06
C VAL A 53 -5.45 9.08 1.38
N ARG A 54 -4.92 8.92 2.59
CA ARG A 54 -3.64 9.48 3.00
C ARG A 54 -2.76 8.39 3.59
N PHE A 55 -1.46 8.55 3.41
CA PHE A 55 -0.45 7.58 3.78
C PHE A 55 0.43 8.13 4.90
N SER A 56 0.98 7.25 5.72
CA SER A 56 1.97 7.58 6.74
C SER A 56 3.00 6.46 6.71
N GLU A 57 4.26 6.84 6.67
CA GLU A 57 5.38 5.91 6.56
C GLU A 57 6.19 5.93 7.84
N ARG A 58 6.88 4.83 8.11
CA ARG A 58 7.85 4.71 9.20
C ARG A 58 9.14 4.13 8.66
N GLU A 59 10.20 4.28 9.43
CA GLU A 59 11.51 3.73 9.07
C GLU A 59 11.92 2.67 10.07
N CYS A 60 12.75 1.73 9.62
CA CYS A 60 13.30 0.68 10.47
C CYS A 60 14.57 1.20 11.16
N ASN A 61 14.40 2.17 12.06
CA ASN A 61 15.51 2.94 12.60
C ASN A 61 15.49 3.15 14.12
N ASN A 62 14.69 2.39 14.86
CA ASN A 62 14.57 2.56 16.30
C ASN A 62 14.59 1.23 17.08
N PRO A 63 15.73 0.49 17.11
CA PRO A 63 17.01 0.82 16.47
C PRO A 63 17.09 0.36 15.01
N GLU A 64 18.09 0.84 14.27
CA GLU A 64 18.45 0.29 12.96
C GLU A 64 19.02 -1.12 13.11
N PRO A 65 18.76 -2.05 12.16
CA PRO A 65 19.38 -3.35 12.15
C PRO A 65 20.90 -3.22 12.01
N GLN A 66 21.66 -3.87 12.88
CA GLN A 66 23.12 -3.87 12.83
C GLN A 66 23.68 -5.28 12.98
N HIS A 67 24.85 -5.50 12.38
CA HIS A 67 25.66 -6.71 12.55
C HIS A 67 24.91 -8.01 12.20
N GLY A 68 24.17 -7.99 11.09
CA GLY A 68 23.34 -9.12 10.67
C GLY A 68 22.05 -9.30 11.48
N GLY A 69 21.58 -8.23 12.14
CA GLY A 69 20.25 -8.17 12.73
C GLY A 69 19.14 -8.20 11.69
N ASP A 70 17.97 -8.70 12.08
CA ASP A 70 16.84 -8.82 11.17
C ASP A 70 16.25 -7.45 10.84
N PHE A 71 15.77 -7.30 9.60
CA PHE A 71 15.01 -6.12 9.22
C PHE A 71 13.62 -6.15 9.87
N CYS A 72 13.04 -4.96 10.10
CA CYS A 72 11.77 -4.83 10.80
C CYS A 72 10.65 -5.64 10.13
N HIS A 73 9.95 -6.44 10.94
CA HIS A 73 8.81 -7.24 10.48
C HIS A 73 7.52 -6.40 10.46
N GLY A 74 6.70 -6.59 9.42
CA GLY A 74 5.43 -5.89 9.22
C GLY A 74 5.51 -4.74 8.21
N THR A 75 4.47 -3.92 8.15
CA THR A 75 4.30 -2.94 7.05
C THR A 75 5.05 -1.63 7.32
N ARG A 76 5.78 -1.12 6.33
CA ARG A 76 6.44 0.21 6.36
C ARG A 76 5.49 1.39 6.21
N THR A 77 4.35 1.15 5.55
CA THR A 77 3.36 2.18 5.22
C THR A 77 2.01 1.83 5.82
N ARG A 78 1.36 2.81 6.45
CA ARG A 78 -0.05 2.73 6.86
C ARG A 78 -0.87 3.76 6.09
N MET A 79 -2.17 3.56 6.12
CA MET A 79 -3.13 4.32 5.32
C MET A 79 -4.37 4.61 6.15
N ARG A 80 -5.08 5.67 5.77
CA ARG A 80 -6.42 5.95 6.29
C ARG A 80 -7.26 6.69 5.26
N SER A 81 -8.56 6.46 5.27
CA SER A 81 -9.51 7.29 4.53
C SER A 81 -9.51 8.74 5.03
N CYS A 82 -9.73 9.66 4.12
CA CYS A 82 -9.84 11.09 4.37
C CYS A 82 -10.80 11.72 3.35
N ALA A 83 -11.21 12.97 3.58
CA ALA A 83 -12.11 13.70 2.69
C ALA A 83 -13.41 12.94 2.33
N ILE A 84 -14.03 12.32 3.34
CA ILE A 84 -15.24 11.48 3.18
C ILE A 84 -16.51 12.29 2.89
N GLN A 85 -16.46 13.62 3.02
CA GLN A 85 -17.57 14.49 2.66
C GLN A 85 -17.94 14.29 1.18
N PRO A 86 -19.23 14.21 0.85
CA PRO A 86 -19.66 14.09 -0.54
C PRO A 86 -19.20 15.32 -1.34
N CYS A 87 -18.88 15.11 -2.62
CA CYS A 87 -18.64 16.21 -3.54
C CYS A 87 -20.00 16.83 -3.95
N GLU A 88 -20.05 18.15 -4.14
CA GLU A 88 -21.28 18.88 -4.54
C GLU A 88 -21.89 18.37 -5.85
N LYS A 89 -21.05 17.82 -6.72
CA LYS A 89 -21.49 17.07 -7.90
C LYS A 89 -21.32 15.60 -7.55
N HIS A 90 -22.40 14.82 -7.55
CA HIS A 90 -22.47 13.38 -7.25
C HIS A 90 -21.62 12.53 -8.19
N LEU A 91 -20.32 12.70 -8.11
CA LEU A 91 -19.39 12.10 -9.04
C LEU A 91 -18.94 10.77 -8.44
N ASP A 92 -19.81 9.76 -8.55
CA ASP A 92 -19.34 8.39 -8.54
C ASP A 92 -18.25 8.28 -9.60
N ILE A 93 -17.03 8.01 -9.14
CA ILE A 93 -15.86 7.94 -10.01
C ILE A 93 -16.02 6.82 -11.04
N ARG A 94 -16.77 5.76 -10.70
CA ARG A 94 -17.04 4.66 -11.62
C ARG A 94 -17.90 5.12 -12.78
N GLN A 95 -18.95 5.91 -12.51
CA GLN A 95 -19.83 6.42 -13.56
C GLN A 95 -19.08 7.35 -14.51
N GLN A 96 -18.30 8.30 -13.99
CA GLN A 96 -17.47 9.17 -14.84
C GLN A 96 -16.48 8.40 -15.72
N LEU A 97 -15.91 7.31 -15.20
CA LEU A 97 -15.00 6.48 -15.95
C LEU A 97 -15.74 5.77 -17.08
N CYS A 98 -16.92 5.18 -16.82
CA CYS A 98 -17.76 4.60 -17.87
C CYS A 98 -18.24 5.64 -18.87
N ASP A 99 -18.63 6.85 -18.45
CA ASP A 99 -19.05 7.93 -19.35
C ASP A 99 -17.92 8.34 -20.30
N ARG A 100 -16.68 8.48 -19.81
CA ARG A 100 -15.52 8.81 -20.65
C ARG A 100 -15.22 7.73 -21.68
N ILE A 101 -15.31 6.47 -21.27
CA ILE A 101 -15.12 5.34 -22.18
C ILE A 101 -16.24 5.31 -23.22
N GLY A 102 -17.49 5.47 -22.79
CA GLY A 102 -18.65 5.53 -23.66
C GLY A 102 -18.53 6.64 -24.71
N GLN A 103 -18.11 7.84 -24.29
CA GLN A 103 -17.83 8.95 -25.22
C GLN A 103 -16.79 8.61 -26.27
N HIS A 104 -15.75 7.84 -25.92
CA HIS A 104 -14.72 7.41 -26.87
C HIS A 104 -15.26 6.41 -27.91
N TYR A 105 -16.20 5.54 -27.53
CA TYR A 105 -16.75 4.50 -28.41
C TYR A 105 -18.13 4.84 -28.99
N GLY A 106 -18.68 6.02 -28.68
CA GLY A 106 -20.04 6.40 -29.08
C GLY A 106 -21.14 5.57 -28.39
N THR A 107 -20.86 5.01 -27.20
CA THR A 107 -21.81 4.19 -26.43
C THR A 107 -22.19 4.87 -25.11
N HIS A 108 -23.33 4.48 -24.55
CA HIS A 108 -23.74 4.93 -23.22
C HIS A 108 -23.53 3.81 -22.22
N LEU A 109 -22.42 3.91 -21.48
CA LEU A 109 -22.00 2.89 -20.54
C LEU A 109 -22.40 3.26 -19.11
N VAL A 110 -23.01 2.31 -18.41
CA VAL A 110 -23.39 2.49 -16.99
C VAL A 110 -22.38 1.78 -16.09
N ALA A 111 -21.99 2.39 -14.98
CA ALA A 111 -21.08 1.75 -14.03
C ALA A 111 -21.74 0.59 -13.29
N TYR A 112 -21.00 -0.51 -13.13
CA TYR A 112 -21.40 -1.66 -12.33
C TYR A 112 -20.61 -1.74 -11.01
N VAL A 113 -21.31 -1.97 -9.90
CA VAL A 113 -20.71 -2.27 -8.60
C VAL A 113 -20.65 -3.80 -8.44
N PRO A 114 -19.46 -4.39 -8.27
CA PRO A 114 -19.32 -5.83 -8.10
C PRO A 114 -20.04 -6.35 -6.86
N LYS A 115 -20.47 -7.61 -6.90
CA LYS A 115 -21.11 -8.26 -5.76
C LYS A 115 -20.09 -8.51 -4.65
N LEU A 116 -20.59 -8.50 -3.40
CA LEU A 116 -19.75 -8.70 -2.23
C LEU A 116 -19.01 -10.05 -2.30
N GLY A 117 -17.69 -10.01 -2.18
CA GLY A 117 -16.84 -11.21 -2.20
C GLY A 117 -16.22 -11.52 -3.56
N GLU A 118 -16.50 -10.72 -4.60
CA GLU A 118 -15.82 -10.83 -5.89
C GLU A 118 -14.49 -10.07 -5.91
N ALA A 119 -13.47 -10.66 -6.54
CA ALA A 119 -12.13 -10.08 -6.66
C ALA A 119 -12.08 -8.82 -7.54
N THR A 120 -13.14 -8.52 -8.28
CA THR A 120 -13.23 -7.42 -9.26
C THR A 120 -13.76 -6.12 -8.67
N ALA A 121 -14.01 -6.07 -7.36
CA ALA A 121 -14.55 -4.91 -6.65
C ALA A 121 -13.87 -3.58 -7.01
N CYS A 122 -12.57 -3.59 -7.26
CA CYS A 122 -11.78 -2.41 -7.58
C CYS A 122 -11.32 -2.31 -9.04
N ALA A 123 -11.90 -3.15 -9.91
CA ALA A 123 -11.82 -3.01 -11.34
C ALA A 123 -13.03 -2.23 -11.86
N LEU A 124 -12.81 -1.40 -12.89
CA LEU A 124 -13.88 -0.76 -13.62
C LEU A 124 -14.60 -1.79 -14.49
N THR A 125 -15.88 -2.00 -14.18
CA THR A 125 -16.80 -2.80 -14.98
C THR A 125 -17.93 -1.88 -15.40
N CYS A 126 -18.15 -1.80 -16.71
CA CYS A 126 -19.24 -1.02 -17.30
C CYS A 126 -20.26 -1.96 -17.94
N LEU A 127 -21.52 -1.54 -17.98
CA LEU A 127 -22.59 -2.25 -18.68
C LEU A 127 -22.82 -1.61 -20.04
N ASP A 128 -22.78 -2.43 -21.09
CA ASP A 128 -23.22 -2.09 -22.44
C ASP A 128 -24.40 -3.00 -22.80
N ASN A 129 -25.59 -2.43 -23.01
CA ASN A 129 -26.82 -3.19 -23.30
C ASN A 129 -27.08 -4.38 -22.35
N GLY A 130 -26.70 -4.23 -21.07
CA GLY A 130 -26.87 -5.27 -20.04
C GLY A 130 -25.72 -6.28 -19.93
N GLN A 131 -24.71 -6.21 -20.80
CA GLN A 131 -23.51 -7.03 -20.71
C GLN A 131 -22.41 -6.33 -19.90
N ALA A 132 -21.83 -7.03 -18.93
CA ALA A 132 -20.71 -6.53 -18.13
C ALA A 132 -19.38 -6.63 -18.90
N ILE A 133 -18.72 -5.49 -19.09
CA ILE A 133 -17.45 -5.35 -19.79
C ILE A 133 -16.39 -4.86 -18.81
N HIS A 134 -15.31 -5.62 -18.67
CA HIS A 134 -14.14 -5.25 -17.87
C HIS A 134 -13.15 -4.46 -18.71
N HIS A 135 -12.81 -3.24 -18.28
CA HIS A 135 -11.92 -2.34 -19.05
C HIS A 135 -10.45 -2.40 -18.62
N GLY A 136 -10.08 -3.28 -17.68
CA GLY A 136 -8.69 -3.38 -17.17
C GLY A 136 -8.21 -2.13 -16.43
N ILE A 137 -9.12 -1.19 -16.12
CA ILE A 137 -8.83 0.05 -15.38
C ILE A 137 -9.10 -0.19 -13.90
N SER A 138 -8.11 0.12 -13.06
CA SER A 138 -8.29 0.11 -11.61
C SER A 138 -9.00 1.37 -11.14
N ILE A 139 -9.97 1.20 -10.25
CA ILE A 139 -10.66 2.30 -9.59
C ILE A 139 -9.68 3.05 -8.68
N PRO A 140 -9.68 4.40 -8.66
CA PRO A 140 -8.73 5.18 -7.89
C PRO A 140 -8.72 4.85 -6.40
N ASP A 141 -7.53 4.92 -5.80
CA ASP A 141 -7.32 4.59 -4.41
C ASP A 141 -8.18 5.46 -3.47
N GLY A 142 -8.79 4.83 -2.48
CA GLY A 142 -9.71 5.47 -1.52
C GLY A 142 -11.17 5.50 -1.95
N THR A 143 -11.48 5.09 -3.18
CA THR A 143 -12.87 4.90 -3.60
C THR A 143 -13.46 3.68 -2.88
N PRO A 144 -14.70 3.75 -2.40
CA PRO A 144 -15.37 2.57 -1.84
C PRO A 144 -15.40 1.40 -2.83
N CYS A 145 -15.06 0.20 -2.34
CA CYS A 145 -15.17 -1.02 -3.13
C CYS A 145 -16.62 -1.35 -3.47
N TYR A 146 -17.48 -1.19 -2.46
CA TYR A 146 -18.88 -1.55 -2.45
C TYR A 146 -19.67 -0.39 -1.84
N ALA A 147 -20.93 -0.25 -2.24
CA ALA A 147 -21.82 0.73 -1.62
C ALA A 147 -22.02 0.40 -0.13
N GLN A 148 -22.06 1.44 0.72
CA GLN A 148 -22.40 1.35 2.14
C GLN A 148 -21.43 0.54 3.04
N ARG A 149 -20.17 0.39 2.64
CA ARG A 149 -19.12 -0.14 3.51
C ARG A 149 -17.92 0.79 3.56
N ASP A 150 -17.15 0.72 4.65
CA ASP A 150 -15.87 1.42 4.82
C ASP A 150 -14.70 0.76 4.07
N ASP A 151 -15.02 -0.15 3.15
CA ASP A 151 -14.06 -0.91 2.35
C ASP A 151 -13.61 -0.06 1.17
N ILE A 152 -12.30 0.04 0.93
CA ILE A 152 -11.74 0.96 -0.07
C ILE A 152 -10.82 0.27 -1.07
N CYS A 153 -10.80 0.76 -2.29
CA CYS A 153 -9.90 0.31 -3.35
C CYS A 153 -8.50 0.84 -3.14
N ILE A 154 -7.50 -0.03 -3.26
CA ILE A 154 -6.08 0.32 -3.14
C ILE A 154 -5.27 -0.58 -4.06
N LYS A 155 -4.55 0.03 -5.01
CA LYS A 155 -3.78 -0.71 -6.03
C LYS A 155 -4.61 -1.77 -6.75
N GLY A 156 -5.88 -1.47 -7.02
CA GLY A 156 -6.82 -2.38 -7.69
C GLY A 156 -7.34 -3.53 -6.81
N VAL A 157 -7.00 -3.57 -5.52
CA VAL A 157 -7.50 -4.57 -4.56
C VAL A 157 -8.48 -3.92 -3.58
N CYS A 158 -9.53 -4.65 -3.21
CA CYS A 158 -10.44 -4.16 -2.18
C CYS A 158 -9.93 -4.43 -0.76
N TRP A 159 -9.73 -3.37 0.01
CA TRP A 159 -9.31 -3.43 1.40
C TRP A 159 -10.51 -3.29 2.33
N VAL A 160 -10.97 -4.45 2.79
CA VAL A 160 -12.11 -4.58 3.71
C VAL A 160 -11.73 -4.22 5.14
N SER A 161 -12.50 -3.33 5.78
CA SER A 161 -12.19 -2.78 7.10
C SER A 161 -12.19 -3.84 8.22
N TYR A 162 -13.02 -4.87 8.10
CA TYR A 162 -13.15 -5.98 9.06
C TYR A 162 -12.02 -7.02 9.01
N LEU A 163 -11.23 -7.07 7.92
CA LEU A 163 -10.04 -7.94 7.84
C LEU A 163 -8.79 -7.32 8.49
N ARG A 164 -8.88 -6.08 9.00
CA ARG A 164 -7.80 -5.45 9.78
C ARG A 164 -7.63 -6.04 11.19
N PHE A 165 -8.55 -6.90 11.62
CA PHE A 165 -8.62 -7.44 12.99
C PHE A 165 -8.89 -8.96 13.05
N ARG A 166 -8.45 -9.76 12.06
CA ARG A 166 -8.31 -11.19 12.34
C ARG A 166 -6.96 -11.41 13.05
N PRO A 167 -6.96 -11.85 14.32
CA PRO A 167 -5.73 -12.20 15.04
C PRO A 167 -5.01 -13.37 14.37
#